data_AF-A0A4R6KPM7-F1
#
_entry.id   AF-A0A4R6KPM7-F1
#
_cell.length_a   1.000
_cell.length_b   1.000
_cell.length_c   1.000
_cell.angle_alpha   90.00
_cell.angle_beta   90.00
_cell.angle_gamma   90.00
#
_symmetry.space_group_name_H-M   'P 1'
#
loop_
_entity.id
_entity.type
_entity.pdbx_description
1 polymer ?
#
loop_
_entity_poly.entity_id
_entity_poly.type
_entity_poly.pdbx_seq_one_letter_code
_entity_poly.pdbx_strand_id
1 'polypeptide(L)'
;MNNNVSHGDEVRRRVFDLVTRAEAIVEAMEVTAVDGRWAMTAFSRYRLCELLDITPYGPYDGDLDGDPAALLEEAVLAVDGLDVPIEELSWRLALGDALRSAAADIRMVQDARDV
;
A
#
# COMPACT_ATOMS: atom_id res chain seq x y z
N MET A 1 12.77 -18.01 23.13
CA MET A 1 11.68 -17.06 23.45
C MET A 1 10.73 -17.10 22.27
N ASN A 2 9.63 -17.84 22.37
CA ASN A 2 8.62 -17.92 21.32
C ASN A 2 7.61 -16.81 21.58
N ASN A 3 7.76 -15.67 20.90
CA ASN A 3 6.71 -14.66 20.88
C ASN A 3 5.59 -15.21 19.99
N ASN A 4 4.51 -15.68 20.60
CA ASN A 4 3.25 -15.88 19.87
C ASN A 4 2.74 -14.50 19.46
N VAL A 5 3.16 -14.04 18.28
CA VAL A 5 2.62 -12.84 17.63
C VAL A 5 1.13 -13.11 17.42
N SER A 6 0.27 -12.15 17.77
CA SER A 6 -1.16 -12.33 17.56
C SER A 6 -1.45 -12.33 16.05
N HIS A 7 -2.47 -13.07 15.61
CA HIS A 7 -2.85 -13.11 14.19
C HIS A 7 -3.09 -11.70 13.61
N GLY A 8 -3.64 -10.77 14.40
CA GLY A 8 -3.82 -9.38 14.01
C GLY A 8 -2.50 -8.64 13.77
N ASP A 9 -1.48 -8.88 14.59
CA ASP A 9 -0.15 -8.29 14.40
C ASP A 9 0.56 -8.85 13.16
N GLU A 10 0.35 -10.13 12.83
CA GLU A 10 0.84 -10.73 11.59
C GLU A 10 0.18 -10.11 10.36
N VAL A 11 -1.14 -9.90 10.41
CA VAL A 11 -1.87 -9.27 9.30
C VAL A 11 -1.44 -7.81 9.14
N ARG A 12 -1.29 -7.06 10.23
CA ARG A 12 -0.78 -5.68 10.19
C ARG A 12 0.62 -5.61 9.60
N ARG A 13 1.51 -6.52 9.98
CA ARG A 13 2.86 -6.62 9.41
C ARG A 13 2.80 -6.92 7.91
N ARG A 14 1.96 -7.87 7.49
CA ARG A 14 1.77 -8.18 6.07
C ARG A 14 1.26 -6.97 5.28
N VAL A 15 0.27 -6.25 5.81
CA VAL A 15 -0.25 -5.03 5.18
C VAL A 15 0.85 -3.98 5.04
N PHE A 16 1.63 -3.76 6.11
CA PHE A 16 2.78 -2.86 6.08
C PHE A 16 3.78 -3.27 4.98
N ASP A 17 4.21 -4.54 4.95
CA ASP A 17 5.19 -5.04 3.98
C ASP A 17 4.69 -4.90 2.53
N LEU A 18 3.42 -5.20 2.27
CA LEU A 18 2.78 -5.05 0.96
C LEU A 18 2.77 -3.58 0.51
N VAL A 19 2.40 -2.66 1.40
CA VAL A 19 2.34 -1.23 1.09
C VAL A 19 3.74 -0.64 0.89
N THR A 20 4.70 -0.97 1.75
CA THR A 20 6.08 -0.51 1.60
C THR A 20 6.68 -1.00 0.27
N ARG A 21 6.41 -2.25 -0.12
CA ARG A 21 6.85 -2.77 -1.42
C ARG A 21 6.18 -2.05 -2.58
N ALA A 22 4.86 -1.86 -2.53
CA ALA A 22 4.13 -1.14 -3.59
C ALA A 22 4.66 0.30 -3.75
N GLU A 23 4.93 0.98 -2.64
CA GLU A 23 5.52 2.33 -2.63
C GLU A 23 6.89 2.36 -3.31
N ALA A 24 7.78 1.43 -2.96
CA ALA A 24 9.11 1.35 -3.55
C ALA A 24 9.08 1.04 -5.05
N ILE A 25 8.13 0.21 -5.51
CA ILE A 25 7.94 -0.07 -6.94
C ILE A 25 7.47 1.18 -7.68
N VAL A 26 6.46 1.88 -7.15
CA VAL A 26 5.96 3.12 -7.76
C VAL A 26 7.07 4.18 -7.82
N GLU A 27 7.86 4.33 -6.76
CA GLU A 27 9.01 5.23 -6.74
C GLU A 27 10.01 4.89 -7.86
N ALA A 28 10.39 3.62 -8.02
CA ALA A 28 11.28 3.20 -9.09
C ALA A 28 10.69 3.47 -10.50
N MET A 29 9.37 3.30 -10.66
CA MET A 29 8.66 3.64 -11.89
C MET A 29 8.58 5.15 -12.14
N GLU A 30 8.46 5.96 -11.08
CA GLU A 30 8.43 7.42 -11.14
C GLU A 30 9.77 7.99 -11.57
N VAL A 31 10.88 7.47 -11.02
CA VAL A 31 12.25 7.88 -11.40
C VAL A 31 12.54 7.66 -12.88
N THR A 32 11.93 6.65 -13.49
CA THR A 32 12.13 6.30 -14.91
C THR A 32 11.10 6.93 -15.85
N ALA A 33 10.01 7.50 -15.33
CA ALA A 33 8.96 8.11 -16.13
C ALA A 33 9.29 9.56 -16.51
N VAL A 34 9.19 9.89 -17.80
CA VAL A 34 9.51 11.23 -18.32
C VAL A 34 8.31 12.19 -18.35
N ASP A 35 7.10 11.68 -18.12
CA ASP A 35 5.83 12.39 -18.29
C ASP A 35 5.17 12.81 -16.97
N GLY A 36 5.77 12.46 -15.82
CA GLY A 36 5.26 12.81 -14.49
C GLY A 36 3.92 12.14 -14.14
N ARG A 37 3.46 11.14 -14.89
CA ARG A 37 2.13 10.53 -14.71
C ARG A 37 1.91 9.95 -13.31
N TRP A 38 2.98 9.49 -12.66
CA TRP A 38 2.94 8.92 -11.31
C TRP A 38 2.64 9.96 -10.22
N ALA A 39 2.84 11.25 -10.48
CA ALA A 39 2.47 12.32 -9.56
C ALA A 39 0.96 12.33 -9.24
N MET A 40 0.12 11.83 -10.15
CA MET A 40 -1.33 11.70 -9.93
C MET A 40 -1.69 10.71 -8.83
N THR A 41 -0.78 9.77 -8.50
CA THR A 41 -0.97 8.79 -7.42
C THR A 41 -0.45 9.28 -6.06
N ALA A 42 0.32 10.38 -6.03
CA ALA A 42 1.07 10.76 -4.84
C ALA A 42 0.18 11.08 -3.63
N PHE A 43 -1.00 11.67 -3.85
CA PHE A 43 -1.92 12.01 -2.77
C PHE A 43 -2.49 10.78 -2.06
N SER A 44 -3.00 9.81 -2.82
CA SER A 44 -3.58 8.59 -2.26
C SER A 44 -2.51 7.70 -1.61
N ARG A 45 -1.32 7.61 -2.21
CA ARG A 45 -0.15 6.93 -1.60
C ARG A 45 0.31 7.61 -0.31
N TYR A 46 0.44 8.94 -0.29
CA TYR A 46 0.82 9.67 0.92
C TYR A 46 -0.17 9.44 2.07
N ARG A 47 -1.48 9.50 1.77
CA ARG A 47 -2.53 9.23 2.76
C ARG A 47 -2.42 7.82 3.34
N LEU A 48 -2.11 6.85 2.50
CA LEU A 48 -1.91 5.46 2.91
C LEU A 48 -0.68 5.32 3.83
N CYS A 49 0.43 5.96 3.47
CA CYS A 49 1.63 6.00 4.30
C CYS A 49 1.36 6.63 5.67
N GLU A 50 0.62 7.73 5.75
CA GLU A 50 0.22 8.33 7.03
C GLU A 50 -0.60 7.38 7.92
N LEU A 51 -1.53 6.62 7.34
CA LEU A 51 -2.38 5.69 8.11
C LEU A 51 -1.63 4.48 8.66
N LEU A 52 -0.46 4.16 8.07
CA LEU A 52 0.39 3.03 8.44
C LEU A 52 1.69 3.46 9.12
N ASP A 53 1.89 4.76 9.34
CA ASP A 53 3.15 5.32 9.86
C ASP A 53 4.37 4.89 9.02
N ILE A 54 4.19 4.79 7.71
CA ILE A 54 5.25 4.52 6.73
C ILE A 54 5.87 5.84 6.31
N THR A 55 7.20 5.90 6.27
CA THR A 55 7.91 7.05 5.68
C THR A 55 7.88 6.93 4.16
N PRO A 56 7.28 7.89 3.42
CA PRO A 56 7.33 7.91 1.95
C PRO A 56 8.77 8.04 1.47
N TYR A 57 9.10 7.44 0.33
CA TYR A 57 10.47 7.39 -0.21
C TYR A 57 11.50 6.82 0.79
N GLY A 58 11.04 5.95 1.69
CA GLY A 58 11.89 5.25 2.64
C GLY A 58 12.74 4.17 1.95
N PRO A 59 13.90 3.80 2.53
CA PRO A 59 14.72 2.74 1.98
C PRO A 59 13.98 1.41 1.98
N TYR A 60 14.04 0.70 0.85
CA TYR A 60 13.50 -0.65 0.68
C TYR A 60 14.60 -1.59 0.19
N ASP A 61 14.94 -2.59 1.00
CA ASP A 61 16.01 -3.56 0.72
C ASP A 61 15.50 -4.85 0.03
N GLY A 62 14.23 -4.86 -0.38
CA GLY A 62 13.58 -6.01 -1.00
C GLY A 62 13.58 -5.98 -2.53
N ASP A 63 12.91 -6.98 -3.11
CA ASP A 63 12.75 -7.09 -4.56
C ASP A 63 11.64 -6.17 -5.09
N LEU A 64 11.96 -5.44 -6.17
CA LEU A 64 11.07 -4.50 -6.85
C LEU A 64 10.24 -5.14 -7.96
N ASP A 65 10.25 -6.47 -8.07
CA ASP A 65 9.35 -7.17 -8.98
C ASP A 65 7.89 -7.14 -8.47
N GLY A 66 6.93 -7.03 -9.39
CA GLY A 66 5.50 -7.15 -9.11
C GLY A 66 4.66 -5.98 -9.61
N ASP A 67 3.35 -6.13 -9.46
CA ASP A 67 2.37 -5.08 -9.78
C ASP A 67 1.97 -4.34 -8.49
N PRO A 68 2.28 -3.03 -8.36
CA PRO A 68 1.95 -2.27 -7.15
C PRO A 68 0.44 -2.20 -6.89
N ALA A 69 -0.42 -2.18 -7.92
CA ALA A 69 -1.87 -2.21 -7.70
C ALA A 69 -2.32 -3.54 -7.09
N ALA A 70 -1.85 -4.67 -7.64
CA ALA A 70 -2.15 -6.00 -7.11
C ALA A 70 -1.66 -6.17 -5.65
N LEU A 71 -0.50 -5.63 -5.29
CA LEU A 71 0.00 -5.64 -3.90
C LEU A 71 -0.94 -4.88 -2.95
N LEU A 72 -1.44 -3.71 -3.36
CA LEU A 72 -2.39 -2.94 -2.56
C LEU A 72 -3.75 -3.65 -2.43
N GLU A 73 -4.20 -4.34 -3.48
CA GLU A 73 -5.43 -5.15 -3.40
C GLU A 73 -5.30 -6.35 -2.48
N GLU A 74 -4.14 -7.01 -2.46
CA GLU A 74 -3.86 -8.03 -1.47
C GLU A 74 -3.92 -7.46 -0.05
N ALA A 75 -3.40 -6.25 0.16
CA ALA A 75 -3.51 -5.55 1.43
C ALA A 75 -4.97 -5.22 1.78
N VAL A 76 -5.82 -4.85 0.80
CA VAL A 76 -7.27 -4.65 1.03
C VAL A 76 -7.89 -5.92 1.61
N LEU A 77 -7.63 -7.08 0.98
CA LEU A 77 -8.19 -8.35 1.44
C LEU A 77 -7.73 -8.70 2.86
N ALA A 78 -6.48 -8.41 3.19
CA ALA A 78 -5.94 -8.58 4.52
C ALA A 78 -6.63 -7.66 5.56
N VAL A 79 -6.85 -6.39 5.22
CA VAL A 79 -7.53 -5.41 6.08
C VAL A 79 -9.03 -5.71 6.25
N ASP A 80 -9.68 -6.20 5.21
CA ASP A 80 -11.09 -6.59 5.28
C ASP A 80 -11.31 -7.80 6.20
N GLY A 81 -10.35 -8.72 6.25
CA GLY A 81 -10.35 -9.89 7.13
C GLY A 81 -9.90 -9.64 8.58
N LEU A 82 -9.42 -8.44 8.90
CA LEU A 82 -8.97 -8.07 10.24
C LEU A 82 -10.16 -7.88 11.18
N ASP A 83 -10.28 -8.77 12.16
CA ASP A 83 -11.19 -8.59 13.29
C ASP A 83 -10.57 -7.60 14.28
N VAL A 84 -11.21 -6.45 14.44
CA VAL A 84 -10.71 -5.34 15.27
C VAL A 84 -11.78 -4.92 16.27
N PRO A 85 -11.38 -4.46 17.46
CA PRO A 85 -12.34 -3.92 18.43
C PRO A 85 -12.99 -2.63 17.87
N ILE A 86 -14.15 -2.26 18.42
CA ILE A 86 -14.97 -1.15 17.89
C ILE A 86 -14.21 0.18 17.86
N GLU A 87 -13.27 0.37 18.77
CA GLU A 87 -12.41 1.55 18.89
C GLU A 87 -11.47 1.71 17.69
N GLU A 88 -11.11 0.61 17.03
CA GLU A 88 -10.21 0.58 15.87
C GLU A 88 -10.96 0.43 14.53
N LEU A 89 -12.29 0.27 14.56
CA LEU A 89 -13.10 0.08 13.36
C LEU A 89 -12.95 1.25 12.38
N SER A 90 -12.90 2.48 12.89
CA SER A 90 -12.72 3.68 12.05
C SER A 90 -11.38 3.66 11.31
N TRP A 91 -10.30 3.26 11.98
CA TRP A 91 -8.98 3.08 11.38
C TRP A 91 -9.02 2.01 10.29
N ARG A 92 -9.60 0.84 10.56
CA ARG A 92 -9.68 -0.26 9.58
C ARG A 92 -10.45 0.17 8.33
N LEU A 93 -11.56 0.88 8.50
CA LEU A 93 -12.35 1.40 7.38
C LEU A 93 -11.59 2.46 6.57
N ALA A 94 -10.94 3.41 7.25
CA ALA A 94 -10.14 4.44 6.59
C ALA A 94 -8.95 3.84 5.82
N LEU A 95 -8.28 2.84 6.40
CA LEU A 95 -7.19 2.13 5.74
C LEU A 95 -7.67 1.36 4.52
N GLY A 96 -8.78 0.63 4.63
CA GLY A 96 -9.37 -0.09 3.50
C GLY A 96 -9.79 0.84 2.36
N ASP A 97 -10.33 2.02 2.66
CA ASP A 97 -10.70 3.03 1.65
C ASP A 97 -9.46 3.64 0.98
N ALA A 98 -8.44 3.98 1.76
CA ALA A 98 -7.17 4.50 1.26
C ALA A 98 -6.46 3.50 0.34
N LEU A 99 -6.41 2.21 0.73
CA LEU A 99 -5.83 1.14 -0.07
C LEU A 99 -6.53 0.98 -1.42
N ARG A 100 -7.88 0.95 -1.43
CA ARG A 100 -8.66 0.84 -2.68
C ARG A 100 -8.45 2.06 -3.59
N SER A 101 -8.42 3.25 -3.01
CA SER A 101 -8.20 4.49 -3.76
C SER A 101 -6.81 4.52 -4.39
N ALA A 102 -5.77 4.21 -3.62
CA ALA A 102 -4.40 4.14 -4.13
C ALA A 102 -4.24 3.08 -5.23
N ALA A 103 -4.82 1.88 -5.05
CA ALA A 103 -4.80 0.83 -6.07
C ALA A 103 -5.49 1.28 -7.38
N ALA A 104 -6.64 1.96 -7.26
CA ALA A 104 -7.37 2.48 -8.41
C ALA A 104 -6.59 3.56 -9.17
N ASP A 105 -5.96 4.50 -8.45
CA ASP A 105 -5.14 5.55 -9.07
C ASP A 105 -3.92 4.96 -9.79
N ILE A 106 -3.26 3.96 -9.18
CA ILE A 106 -2.12 3.25 -9.78
C ILE A 106 -2.56 2.51 -11.05
N ARG A 107 -3.68 1.77 -11.01
CA ARG A 107 -4.24 1.11 -12.20
C ARG A 107 -4.53 2.09 -13.32
N MET A 108 -5.18 3.21 -13.00
CA MET A 108 -5.49 4.23 -13.98
C MET A 108 -4.22 4.75 -14.69
N VAL A 109 -3.12 4.93 -13.96
CA VAL A 109 -1.83 5.36 -14.54
C VAL A 109 -1.17 4.25 -15.36
N GLN A 110 -1.26 2.98 -14.92
CA GLN A 110 -0.73 1.83 -15.65
C GLN A 110 -1.51 1.61 -16.95
N ASP A 111 -2.84 1.56 -16.88
CA ASP A 111 -3.71 1.32 -18.04
C ASP A 111 -3.57 2.43 -19.09
N ALA A 112 -3.37 3.68 -18.66
CA ALA A 112 -3.14 4.81 -19.58
C ALA A 112 -1.85 4.68 -20.41
N ARG A 113 -0.89 3.84 -19.99
CA ARG A 113 0.35 3.55 -20.74
C ARG A 113 0.14 2.48 -21.82
N ASP A 114 -0.80 1.58 -21.63
CA ASP A 114 -1.02 0.42 -22.51
C ASP A 114 -1.90 0.75 -23.74
N VAL A 115 -2.27 2.03 -23.93
CA VAL A 115 -3.07 2.56 -25.06
C VAL A 115 -2.19 3.33 -26.03
#